data_AF-A0A8T5FHA1-F1
#
_entry.id   AF-A0A8T5FHA1-F1
#
_cell.length_a   1.000
_cell.length_b   1.000
_cell.length_c   1.000
_cell.angle_alpha   90.00
_cell.angle_beta   90.00
_cell.angle_gamma   90.00
#
_symmetry.space_group_name_H-M   'P 1'
#
loop_
_entity.id
_entity.type
_entity.pdbx_description
1 polymer ?
#
loop_
_entity_poly.entity_id
_entity_poly.type
_entity_poly.pdbx_seq_one_letter_code
_entity_poly.pdbx_strand_id
1 'polypeptide(L)' 'MRPCIIIQNDFANKVSRTFVVAIISSVIKDYPHTLIVDSSDLNGLEKKSRIDLLQIRTIDKFRIIREI' A
#
# COMPACT_ATOMS: atom_id res chain seq x y z
N MET A 1 -8.88 -8.02 -6.17
CA MET A 1 -8.36 -7.53 -4.87
C MET A 1 -6.96 -6.97 -5.13
N ARG A 2 -6.58 -5.82 -4.56
CA ARG A 2 -5.31 -5.13 -4.89
C ARG A 2 -4.54 -4.82 -3.60
N PRO A 3 -3.22 -5.11 -3.55
CA PRO A 3 -2.40 -4.76 -2.38
C PRO A 3 -2.25 -3.24 -2.25
N CYS A 4 -2.07 -2.78 -1.02
CA CYS A 4 -1.81 -1.39 -0.67
C CYS A 4 -0.90 -1.33 0.55
N ILE A 5 -0.13 -0.26 0.69
CA ILE A 5 0.67 0.02 1.88
C ILE A 5 -0.06 1.04 2.75
N ILE A 6 -0.16 0.77 4.05
CA ILE A 6 -0.68 1.75 5.02
C ILE A 6 0.45 2.75 5.30
N ILE A 7 0.20 4.03 5.03
CA ILE A 7 1.16 5.11 5.25
C ILE A 7 0.78 6.00 6.45
N GLN A 8 -0.41 5.79 7.01
CA GLN A 8 -0.84 6.42 8.25
C GLN A 8 -0.04 5.87 9.43
N ASN A 9 0.25 6.73 10.42
CA ASN A 9 1.00 6.32 11.61
C ASN A 9 0.21 5.35 12.51
N ASP A 10 0.95 4.56 13.29
CA ASP A 10 0.39 3.50 14.12
C ASP A 10 -0.58 3.99 15.19
N PHE A 11 -0.35 5.17 15.75
CA PHE A 11 -1.27 5.72 16.74
C PHE A 11 -2.64 6.02 16.12
N ALA A 12 -2.69 6.70 14.96
CA ALA A 12 -3.97 6.95 14.29
C ALA A 12 -4.59 5.66 13.76
N ASN A 13 -3.78 4.70 13.31
CA ASN A 13 -4.25 3.36 12.91
C ASN A 13 -5.00 2.64 14.04
N LYS A 14 -4.65 2.86 15.31
CA LYS A 14 -5.35 2.24 16.44
C LYS A 14 -6.71 2.89 16.71
N VAL A 15 -6.78 4.21 16.69
CA VAL A 15 -7.99 4.97 17.10
C VAL A 15 -8.96 5.29 15.96
N SER A 16 -8.48 5.39 14.72
CA SER A 16 -9.31 5.79 13.56
C SER A 16 -10.22 4.66 13.09
N ARG A 17 -11.32 5.00 12.40
CA ARG A 17 -12.15 4.06 11.63
C ARG A 17 -11.62 3.81 10.22
N THR A 18 -10.61 4.56 9.81
CA THR A 18 -10.03 4.52 8.46
C THR A 18 -8.51 4.35 8.48
N PHE A 19 -7.97 3.88 7.37
CA PHE A 19 -6.56 3.92 7.04
C PHE A 19 -6.30 4.88 5.89
N VAL A 20 -5.15 5.56 5.90
CA VAL A 20 -4.59 6.22 4.71
C VAL A 20 -3.60 5.25 4.08
N VAL A 21 -3.85 4.91 2.81
CA VAL A 21 -3.09 3.90 2.07
C VAL A 21 -2.58 4.44 0.74
N ALA A 22 -1.45 3.92 0.26
CA ALA A 22 -0.99 4.08 -1.13
C ALA A 22 -1.13 2.74 -1.88
N ILE A 23 -1.44 2.82 -3.17
CA ILE A 23 -1.78 1.64 -3.97
C ILE A 23 -0.52 0.97 -4.52
N ILE A 24 -0.46 -0.36 -4.44
CA ILE A 24 0.60 -1.18 -5.03
C ILE A 24 0.13 -1.75 -6.38
N SER A 25 1.02 -1.81 -7.37
CA SER A 25 0.76 -2.36 -8.70
C SER A 25 1.95 -3.16 -9.22
N SER A 26 1.71 -4.31 -9.84
CA SER A 26 2.73 -5.04 -10.60
C SER A 26 3.00 -4.43 -11.99
N VAL A 27 2.20 -3.45 -12.43
CA VAL A 27 2.47 -2.71 -13.67
C VAL A 27 3.48 -1.62 -13.38
N ILE A 28 4.72 -1.87 -13.78
CA ILE A 28 5.85 -0.99 -13.54
C ILE A 28 5.88 0.10 -14.63
N LYS A 29 5.69 1.34 -14.20
CA LYS A 29 5.98 2.55 -14.95
C LYS A 29 6.71 3.47 -14.00
N ASP A 30 7.91 3.87 -14.39
CA ASP A 30 8.78 4.70 -13.57
C ASP A 30 8.37 6.17 -13.75
N TYR A 31 7.83 6.73 -12.68
CA TYR A 31 7.49 8.14 -12.59
C TYR A 31 8.06 8.72 -11.29
N PRO A 32 8.28 10.05 -11.22
CA PRO A 32 8.80 10.70 -10.00
C PRO A 32 7.96 10.47 -8.73
N HIS A 33 6.67 10.15 -8.87
CA HIS A 33 5.74 9.90 -7.77
C HIS A 33 5.56 8.40 -7.46
N THR A 34 6.37 7.54 -8.08
CA THR A 34 6.31 6.09 -7.87
C THR A 34 7.55 5.58 -7.18
N LEU A 35 7.37 4.64 -6.26
CA LEU A 35 8.47 3.89 -5.66
C LEU A 35 8.46 2.48 -6.23
N ILE A 36 9.55 2.06 -6.86
CA ILE A 36 9.73 0.69 -7.33
C ILE A 36 10.24 -0.16 -6.17
N VAL A 37 9.60 -1.31 -5.94
CA VAL A 37 9.91 -2.25 -4.85
C VAL A 37 10.06 -3.65 -5.43
N ASP A 38 11.19 -4.29 -5.14
CA ASP A 38 11.42 -5.69 -5.50
C ASP A 38 10.66 -6.64 -4.56
N SER A 39 10.24 -7.79 -5.07
CA SER A 39 9.65 -8.86 -4.26
C SER A 39 10.66 -9.40 -3.26
N SER A 40 10.24 -9.56 -2.00
CA SER A 40 11.05 -10.21 -0.97
C SER A 40 10.17 -10.89 0.08
N ASP A 41 10.73 -11.87 0.77
CA ASP A 41 10.03 -12.55 1.87
C ASP A 41 9.65 -11.58 3.01
N LEU A 42 10.35 -10.46 3.14
CA LEU A 42 10.10 -9.43 4.15
C LEU A 42 8.88 -8.54 3.85
N ASN A 43 8.49 -8.42 2.58
CA ASN A 43 7.41 -7.51 2.15
C ASN A 43 6.17 -8.23 1.62
N GLY A 44 6.18 -9.57 1.59
CA GLY A 44 5.05 -10.39 1.15
C GLY A 44 4.67 -10.23 -0.32
N LEU A 45 5.45 -9.50 -1.13
CA LEU A 45 5.16 -9.30 -2.54
C LEU A 45 5.69 -10.48 -3.37
N GLU A 46 4.82 -11.07 -4.18
CA GLU A 46 5.20 -12.16 -5.10
C GLU A 46 5.98 -11.67 -6.34
N LYS A 47 5.86 -10.39 -6.68
CA LYS A 47 6.43 -9.79 -7.90
C LYS A 47 6.94 -8.39 -7.62
N LYS A 48 7.98 -7.99 -8.36
CA LYS A 48 8.42 -6.59 -8.47
C LYS A 48 7.21 -5.70 -8.78
N SER A 49 7.06 -4.64 -8.01
CA SER A 49 5.87 -3.80 -8.00
C SER A 49 6.25 -2.32 -7.87
N ARG A 50 5.30 -1.43 -8.13
CA ARG A 50 5.39 -0.01 -7.83
C ARG A 50 4.35 0.41 -6.81
N ILE A 51 4.71 1.35 -5.95
CA ILE A 51 3.80 2.09 -5.07
C ILE A 51 3.53 3.43 -5.74
N ASP A 52 2.25 3.78 -5.92
CA ASP A 52 1.84 5.02 -6.59
C ASP A 52 1.35 6.06 -5.56
N LEU A 53 2.18 7.08 -5.30
CA LEU A 53 1.89 8.11 -4.29
C LEU A 53 0.86 9.15 -4.75
N LEU A 54 0.50 9.19 -6.04
CA LEU A 54 -0.65 9.98 -6.50
C LEU A 54 -1.98 9.26 -6.26
N GLN A 55 -1.94 7.98 -5.93
CA GLN A 55 -3.12 7.17 -5.61
C GLN A 55 -3.30 6.95 -4.11
N ILE A 56 -2.93 7.93 -3.28
CA ILE A 56 -3.22 7.90 -1.84
C ILE A 56 -4.72 7.98 -1.62
N ARG A 57 -5.26 7.10 -0.79
CA ARG A 57 -6.70 7.02 -0.48
C ARG A 57 -6.93 6.80 1.00
N THR A 58 -8.00 7.41 1.50
CA THR A 58 -8.57 7.04 2.81
C THR A 58 -9.60 5.94 2.59
N ILE A 59 -9.43 4.80 3.23
CA ILE A 59 -10.35 3.66 3.14
C ILE A 59 -10.81 3.24 4.53
N ASP A 60 -12.02 2.70 4.62
CA ASP A 60 -12.50 2.10 5.86
C ASP A 60 -11.71 0.82 6.18
N LYS A 61 -11.43 0.61 7.48
CA LYS A 61 -10.74 -0.59 7.97
C LYS A 61 -11.39 -1.89 7.53
N PHE A 62 -12.73 -1.95 7.38
CA PHE A 62 -13.42 -3.18 6.96
C PHE A 62 -13.01 -3.63 5.55
N ARG A 63 -12.44 -2.74 4.72
CA ARG A 63 -11.97 -3.07 3.37
C ARG A 63 -10.64 -3.81 3.37
N ILE A 64 -9.92 -3.84 4.49
CA ILE A 64 -8.69 -4.62 4.64
C ILE A 64 -9.05 -6.07 4.99
N ILE A 65 -8.47 -7.00 4.23
CA ILE A 65 -8.81 -8.42 4.32
C ILE A 65 -7.73 -9.22 5.04
N ARG A 66 -6.45 -8.91 4.76
CA ARG A 66 -5.30 -9.50 5.43
C ARG A 66 -4.06 -8.62 5.31
N GLU A 67 -3.15 -8.79 6.24
CA GLU A 67 -1.76 -8.35 6.16
C GLU A 67 -0.93 -9.42 5.43
N ILE A 68 0.12 -9.01 4.71
CA ILE A 68 1.01 -9.87 3.92
C ILE A 68 2.46 -9.56 4.22
#